data_AF-A0A381KNK0-F1
#
_entry.id   AF-A0A381KNK0-F1
#
_cell.length_a   1.000
_cell.length_b   1.000
_cell.length_c   1.000
_cell.angle_alpha   90.00
_cell.angle_beta   90.00
_cell.angle_gamma   90.00
#
_symmetry.space_group_name_H-M   'P 1'
#
loop_
_entity.id
_entity.type
_entity.pdbx_description
1 polymer ?
#
loop_
_entity_poly.entity_id
_entity_poly.type
_entity_poly.pdbx_seq_one_letter_code
_entity_poly.pdbx_strand_id
1 'polypeptide(L)'
;MLDLLVQRSPQDFGYLRSRWSTEILTIEINKLFNATLHPGSLRRWLPGAGIVWHRAAPTLHIRDPHKEEKLVATSAALEKNCADHPVFYEDEVDIDLNPKIGADWQKKGQQKRIPTPGQNQKHYLAGVLHAGTGRVDYVNGTSKDSGLLIRMLSQLRSTYRSAKTLTLIVDNHIIHKNKKTLK
;
A
#
# COMPACT_ATOMS: atom_id res chain seq x y z
N MET A 1 18.12 14.50 24.47
CA MET A 1 19.30 14.19 23.61
C MET A 1 19.11 12.88 22.86
N LEU A 2 18.70 11.78 23.52
CA LEU A 2 18.27 10.55 22.83
C LEU A 2 17.12 10.81 21.85
N ASP A 3 16.19 11.72 22.19
CA ASP A 3 15.10 12.15 21.29
C ASP A 3 15.61 12.80 20.01
N LEU A 4 16.68 13.60 20.09
CA LEU A 4 17.30 14.25 18.94
C LEU A 4 17.96 13.22 18.01
N LEU A 5 18.50 12.14 18.58
CA LEU A 5 19.12 11.05 17.81
C LEU A 5 18.06 10.23 17.06
N VAL A 6 16.95 9.86 17.71
CA VAL A 6 15.88 9.07 17.07
C VAL A 6 15.05 9.86 16.06
N GLN A 7 15.09 11.20 16.10
CA GLN A 7 14.52 12.07 15.07
C GLN A 7 15.34 12.10 13.77
N ARG A 8 16.60 11.67 13.81
CA ARG A 8 17.49 11.59 12.65
C ARG A 8 17.45 10.22 11.99
N SER A 9 17.89 10.15 10.74
CA SER A 9 18.06 8.87 10.04
C SER A 9 19.43 8.28 10.38
N PRO A 10 19.59 6.94 10.50
CA PRO A 10 20.93 6.35 10.56
C PRO A 10 21.82 6.72 9.36
N GLN A 11 21.23 7.06 8.23
CA GLN A 11 21.96 7.54 7.04
C GLN A 11 22.70 8.86 7.29
N ASP A 12 22.16 9.73 8.16
CA ASP A 12 22.82 10.98 8.56
C ASP A 12 24.16 10.73 9.28
N PHE A 13 24.35 9.51 9.79
CA PHE A 13 25.56 9.04 10.49
C PHE A 13 26.38 8.05 9.65
N GLY A 14 26.09 7.94 8.35
CA GLY A 14 26.83 7.09 7.41
C GLY A 14 26.44 5.61 7.40
N TYR A 15 25.37 5.21 8.10
CA TYR A 15 24.89 3.83 8.04
C TYR A 15 24.02 3.58 6.80
N LEU A 16 24.22 2.44 6.14
CA LEU A 16 23.41 1.98 4.98
C LEU A 16 21.99 1.51 5.35
N ARG A 17 21.49 1.86 6.53
CA ARG A 17 20.19 1.42 7.05
C ARG A 17 19.25 2.61 7.11
N SER A 18 18.01 2.41 6.69
CA SER A 18 16.96 3.43 6.73
C SER A 18 16.25 3.53 8.08
N ARG A 19 16.57 2.65 9.04
CA ARG A 19 15.90 2.57 10.36
C ARG A 19 16.89 2.26 11.46
N TRP A 20 16.67 2.83 12.64
CA TRP A 20 17.39 2.46 13.85
C TRP A 20 17.07 1.02 14.25
N SER A 21 18.10 0.18 14.35
CA SER A 21 18.05 -1.04 15.16
C SER A 21 18.61 -0.72 16.55
N THR A 22 18.27 -1.52 17.55
CA THR A 22 18.87 -1.39 18.88
C THR A 22 20.41 -1.47 18.81
N GLU A 23 20.95 -2.33 17.96
CA GLU A 23 22.39 -2.51 17.76
C GLU A 23 23.06 -1.24 17.22
N ILE A 24 22.53 -0.67 16.13
CA ILE A 24 23.11 0.52 15.49
C ILE A 24 22.97 1.74 16.41
N LEU A 25 21.82 1.87 17.08
CA LEU A 25 21.61 2.94 18.05
C LEU A 25 22.60 2.83 19.22
N THR A 26 22.91 1.61 19.68
CA THR A 26 23.91 1.38 20.74
C THR A 26 25.32 1.76 20.27
N ILE A 27 25.70 1.37 19.06
CA ILE A 27 27.00 1.74 18.47
C ILE A 27 27.14 3.26 18.43
N GLU A 28 26.10 3.97 17.95
CA GLU A 28 26.14 5.42 17.83
C GLU A 28 26.19 6.13 19.18
N ILE A 29 25.41 5.68 20.15
CA ILE A 29 25.45 6.21 21.53
C ILE A 29 26.83 5.96 22.15
N ASN A 30 27.38 4.75 22.03
CA ASN A 30 28.70 4.44 22.57
C ASN A 30 29.79 5.33 21.95
N LYS A 31 29.70 5.62 20.65
CA LYS A 31 30.61 6.57 19.97
C LYS A 31 30.45 8.00 20.48
N LEU A 32 29.22 8.51 20.54
CA LEU A 32 28.94 9.91 20.92
C LEU A 32 29.31 10.22 22.37
N PHE A 33 29.12 9.25 23.28
CA PHE A 33 29.32 9.45 24.72
C PHE A 33 30.56 8.73 25.27
N ASN A 34 31.38 8.12 24.41
CA ASN A 34 32.53 7.30 24.81
C ASN A 34 32.15 6.27 25.90
N ALA A 35 31.04 5.57 25.67
CA ALA A 35 30.43 4.65 26.63
C ALA A 35 30.53 3.19 26.16
N THR A 36 30.32 2.25 27.08
CA THR A 36 30.26 0.80 26.82
C THR A 36 28.90 0.23 27.22
N LEU A 37 27.86 0.63 26.49
CA LEU A 37 26.52 0.10 26.67
C LEU A 37 26.30 -1.17 25.84
N HIS A 38 25.63 -2.15 26.44
CA HIS A 38 25.16 -3.34 25.74
C HIS A 38 23.77 -3.09 25.11
N PRO A 39 23.47 -3.60 23.90
CA PRO A 39 22.18 -3.36 23.23
C PRO A 39 20.96 -3.78 24.05
N GLY A 40 21.07 -4.87 24.81
CA GLY A 40 20.00 -5.32 25.71
C GLY A 40 19.69 -4.33 26.83
N SER A 41 20.70 -3.60 27.35
CA SER A 41 20.49 -2.57 28.36
C SER A 41 19.79 -1.36 27.76
N LEU A 42 20.23 -0.91 26.59
CA LEU A 42 19.57 0.17 25.86
C LEU A 42 18.10 -0.16 25.56
N ARG A 43 17.81 -1.37 25.07
CA ARG A 43 16.43 -1.80 24.79
C ARG A 43 15.51 -1.74 26.01
N ARG A 44 16.03 -2.02 27.21
CA ARG A 44 15.26 -1.92 28.46
C ARG A 44 15.02 -0.48 28.91
N TRP A 45 15.96 0.43 28.62
CA TRP A 45 15.88 1.83 29.07
C TRP A 45 15.07 2.72 28.12
N LEU A 46 15.06 2.43 26.81
CA LEU A 46 14.35 3.23 25.80
C LEU A 46 12.87 3.50 26.16
N PRO A 47 12.06 2.50 26.60
CA PRO A 47 10.69 2.77 27.01
C PRO A 47 10.58 3.71 28.21
N GLY A 48 11.51 3.62 29.17
CA GLY A 48 11.56 4.53 30.32
C GLY A 48 11.89 5.97 29.94
N ALA A 49 12.53 6.17 28.78
CA ALA A 49 12.76 7.47 28.16
C ALA A 49 11.64 7.89 27.18
N GLY A 50 10.52 7.16 27.14
CA GLY A 50 9.41 7.43 26.21
C GLY A 50 9.65 6.99 24.75
N ILE A 51 10.77 6.32 24.47
CA ILE A 51 11.12 5.83 23.13
C ILE A 51 10.62 4.40 22.95
N VAL A 52 9.69 4.23 22.01
CA VAL A 52 8.96 2.98 21.79
C VAL A 52 9.38 2.29 20.49
N TRP A 53 9.33 0.96 20.47
CA TRP A 53 9.65 0.16 19.29
C TRP A 53 8.43 0.02 18.37
N HIS A 54 8.36 0.88 17.34
CA HIS A 54 7.30 0.84 16.32
C HIS A 54 7.83 0.56 14.92
N ARG A 55 6.94 0.07 14.06
CA ARG A 55 7.24 -0.08 12.63
C ARG A 55 7.24 1.30 11.97
N ALA A 56 8.33 1.65 11.31
CA ALA A 56 8.38 2.85 10.47
C ALA A 56 7.37 2.73 9.32
N ALA A 57 6.63 3.80 9.03
CA ALA A 57 5.69 3.83 7.93
C ALA A 57 6.44 4.05 6.61
N PRO A 58 6.28 3.18 5.59
CA PRO A 58 6.83 3.45 4.28
C PRO A 58 6.11 4.66 3.67
N THR A 59 6.87 5.63 3.17
CA THR A 59 6.35 6.74 2.37
C THR A 59 6.79 6.57 0.93
N LEU A 60 5.86 6.70 -0.02
CA LEU A 60 6.19 6.71 -1.44
C LEU A 60 7.04 7.95 -1.75
N HIS A 61 8.29 7.75 -2.16
CA HIS A 61 9.18 8.82 -2.60
C HIS A 61 8.94 9.14 -4.09
N ILE A 62 7.68 9.41 -4.45
CA ILE A 62 7.29 9.77 -5.82
C ILE A 62 6.63 11.14 -5.76
N ARG A 63 7.26 12.14 -6.39
CA ARG A 63 6.65 13.44 -6.66
C ARG A 63 6.09 13.39 -8.08
N ASP A 64 4.78 13.25 -8.22
CA ASP A 64 4.10 13.37 -9.51
C ASP A 64 4.06 14.87 -9.90
N PRO A 65 4.69 15.28 -11.01
CA PRO A 65 4.69 16.68 -11.47
C PRO A 65 3.28 17.24 -11.70
N HIS A 66 2.30 16.37 -12.00
CA HIS A 66 0.92 16.75 -12.28
C HIS A 66 -0.03 16.49 -11.09
N LYS A 67 0.51 16.29 -9.89
CA LYS A 67 -0.29 15.97 -8.71
C LYS A 67 -1.39 17.01 -8.45
N GLU A 68 -1.04 18.29 -8.45
CA GLU A 68 -1.98 19.37 -8.16
C GLU A 68 -3.10 19.43 -9.20
N GLU A 69 -2.76 19.36 -10.48
CA GLU A 69 -3.72 19.32 -11.58
C GLU A 69 -4.70 18.15 -11.45
N LYS A 70 -4.20 16.95 -11.15
CA LYS A 70 -5.03 15.75 -10.94
C LYS A 70 -5.97 15.89 -9.74
N LEU A 71 -5.48 16.49 -8.65
CA LEU A 71 -6.30 16.74 -7.45
C LEU A 71 -7.39 17.77 -7.73
N VAL A 72 -7.10 18.83 -8.49
CA VAL A 72 -8.10 19.82 -8.91
C VAL A 72 -9.17 19.17 -9.79
N ALA A 73 -8.78 18.41 -10.81
CA ALA A 73 -9.72 17.70 -11.68
C ALA A 73 -10.60 16.70 -10.89
N THR A 74 -9.99 15.96 -9.96
CA THR A 74 -10.70 15.03 -9.07
C THR A 74 -11.71 15.77 -8.20
N SER A 75 -11.30 16.89 -7.59
CA SER A 75 -12.17 17.69 -6.73
C SER A 75 -13.35 18.28 -7.53
N ALA A 76 -13.10 18.81 -8.72
CA ALA A 76 -14.14 19.33 -9.60
C ALA A 76 -15.13 18.26 -10.07
N ALA A 77 -14.67 17.03 -10.28
CA ALA A 77 -15.57 15.90 -10.58
C ALA A 77 -16.45 15.58 -9.35
N LEU A 78 -15.84 15.49 -8.17
CA LEU A 78 -16.56 15.20 -6.92
C LEU A 78 -17.60 16.26 -6.58
N GLU A 79 -17.34 17.55 -6.81
CA GLU A 79 -18.30 18.63 -6.60
C GLU A 79 -19.58 18.48 -7.45
N LYS A 80 -19.45 17.85 -8.62
CA LYS A 80 -20.57 17.59 -9.54
C LYS A 80 -21.25 16.24 -9.29
N ASN A 81 -20.78 15.47 -8.31
CA ASN A 81 -21.32 14.14 -8.04
C ASN A 81 -22.78 14.20 -7.61
N CYS A 82 -23.66 13.65 -8.44
CA CYS A 82 -25.09 13.54 -8.17
C CYS A 82 -25.66 12.28 -8.83
N ALA A 83 -26.96 12.02 -8.65
CA ALA A 83 -27.60 10.84 -9.23
C ALA A 83 -27.53 10.79 -10.78
N ASP A 84 -27.54 11.96 -11.44
CA ASP A 84 -27.43 12.08 -12.90
C ASP A 84 -25.99 11.96 -13.40
N HIS A 85 -25.02 12.35 -12.56
CA HIS A 85 -23.59 12.42 -12.87
C HIS A 85 -22.76 11.78 -11.75
N PRO A 86 -22.93 10.47 -11.47
CA PRO A 86 -22.22 9.82 -10.39
C PRO A 86 -20.73 9.67 -10.70
N VAL A 87 -19.93 9.84 -9.65
CA VAL A 87 -18.47 9.71 -9.68
C VAL A 87 -18.04 8.45 -8.94
N PHE A 88 -17.13 7.71 -9.54
CA PHE A 88 -16.61 6.44 -9.02
C PHE A 88 -15.09 6.47 -8.94
N TYR A 89 -14.55 5.86 -7.90
CA TYR A 89 -13.15 5.43 -7.86
C TYR A 89 -13.06 4.00 -8.32
N GLU A 90 -12.12 3.68 -9.20
CA GLU A 90 -11.88 2.32 -9.65
C GLU A 90 -10.51 1.84 -9.17
N ASP A 91 -10.45 0.58 -8.77
CA ASP A 91 -9.22 -0.09 -8.39
C ASP A 91 -9.29 -1.59 -8.71
N GLU A 92 -8.12 -2.20 -8.91
CA GLU A 92 -7.97 -3.61 -9.21
C GLU A 92 -7.19 -4.34 -8.12
N VAL A 93 -7.73 -5.50 -7.71
CA VAL A 93 -7.16 -6.32 -6.65
C VAL A 93 -6.76 -7.70 -7.18
N ASP A 94 -5.50 -8.07 -6.94
CA ASP A 94 -4.98 -9.42 -7.11
C ASP A 94 -5.24 -10.25 -5.84
N ILE A 95 -5.96 -11.35 -5.97
CA ILE A 95 -6.20 -12.33 -4.90
C ILE A 95 -5.30 -13.53 -5.13
N ASP A 96 -4.32 -13.68 -4.24
CA ASP A 96 -3.52 -14.90 -4.13
C ASP A 96 -4.38 -16.04 -3.56
N LEU A 97 -4.50 -17.15 -4.31
CA LEU A 97 -5.30 -18.29 -3.85
C LEU A 97 -4.54 -19.22 -2.90
N ASN A 98 -3.21 -19.22 -2.96
CA ASN A 98 -2.42 -19.94 -1.97
C ASN A 98 -2.56 -19.27 -0.59
N PRO A 99 -2.83 -20.06 0.47
CA PRO A 99 -2.89 -19.52 1.82
C PRO A 99 -1.50 -19.00 2.24
N LYS A 100 -1.49 -17.91 3.02
CA LYS A 100 -0.26 -17.43 3.64
C LYS A 100 0.21 -18.44 4.68
N ILE A 101 1.47 -18.84 4.61
CA ILE A 101 2.08 -19.72 5.61
C ILE A 101 2.20 -18.94 6.92
N GLY A 102 1.54 -19.43 7.97
CA GLY A 102 1.63 -18.88 9.32
C GLY A 102 2.88 -19.34 10.07
N ALA A 103 3.07 -18.80 11.27
CA ALA A 103 4.12 -19.28 12.17
C ALA A 103 3.84 -20.72 12.61
N ASP A 104 4.89 -21.53 12.72
CA ASP A 104 4.83 -22.92 13.20
C ASP A 104 5.86 -23.12 14.32
N TRP A 105 5.55 -23.97 15.28
CA TRP A 105 6.45 -24.30 16.38
C TRP A 105 7.52 -25.27 15.87
N GLN A 106 8.79 -24.91 16.03
CA GLN A 106 9.92 -25.67 15.48
C GLN A 106 11.06 -25.76 16.49
N LYS A 107 11.81 -26.86 16.44
CA LYS A 107 13.03 -27.01 17.25
C LYS A 107 14.06 -25.96 16.84
N LYS A 108 14.77 -25.37 17.80
CA LYS A 108 15.82 -24.38 17.54
C LYS A 108 16.86 -24.94 16.56
N GLY A 109 17.14 -24.20 15.49
CA GLY A 109 18.07 -24.60 14.43
C GLY A 109 17.46 -25.52 13.36
N GLN A 110 16.17 -25.85 13.43
CA GLN A 110 15.46 -26.60 12.39
C GLN A 110 14.43 -25.69 11.70
N GLN A 111 14.40 -25.75 10.37
CA GLN A 111 13.39 -25.07 9.55
C GLN A 111 12.52 -26.12 8.87
N LYS A 112 11.24 -26.20 9.27
CA LYS A 112 10.28 -27.10 8.62
C LYS A 112 9.95 -26.58 7.22
N ARG A 113 9.95 -27.48 6.23
CA ARG A 113 9.56 -27.17 4.84
C ARG A 113 8.13 -27.64 4.61
N ILE A 114 7.28 -26.72 4.14
CA ILE A 114 5.90 -27.03 3.74
C ILE A 114 5.88 -27.05 2.21
N PRO A 115 5.43 -28.15 1.57
CA PRO A 115 5.31 -28.20 0.12
C PRO A 115 4.20 -27.24 -0.33
N THR A 116 4.52 -26.36 -1.26
CA THR A 116 3.56 -25.43 -1.88
C THR A 116 3.35 -25.81 -3.34
N PRO A 117 2.11 -25.78 -3.87
CA PRO A 117 1.88 -25.89 -5.30
C PRO A 117 2.59 -24.72 -5.98
N GLY A 118 3.59 -25.05 -6.82
CA GLY A 118 4.68 -24.13 -7.18
C GLY A 118 4.24 -22.77 -7.68
N GLN A 119 3.35 -22.72 -8.68
CA GLN A 119 2.81 -21.46 -9.20
C GLN A 119 1.51 -21.12 -8.48
N ASN A 120 1.48 -19.95 -7.83
CA ASN A 120 0.27 -19.43 -7.21
C ASN A 120 -0.75 -19.07 -8.29
N GLN A 121 -1.92 -19.70 -8.24
CA GLN A 121 -3.05 -19.25 -9.04
C GLN A 121 -3.60 -17.97 -8.44
N LYS A 122 -3.88 -16.99 -9.28
CA LYS A 122 -4.46 -15.72 -8.87
C LYS A 122 -5.87 -15.59 -9.39
N HIS A 123 -6.70 -14.90 -8.63
CA HIS A 123 -7.97 -14.38 -9.10
C HIS A 123 -7.92 -12.86 -9.06
N TYR A 124 -8.65 -12.20 -9.94
CA TYR A 124 -8.60 -10.74 -10.08
C TYR A 124 -9.99 -10.15 -9.89
N LEU A 125 -10.05 -9.04 -9.17
CA LEU A 125 -11.24 -8.22 -9.03
C LEU A 125 -10.97 -6.83 -9.62
N ALA A 126 -11.94 -6.30 -10.35
CA ALA A 126 -12.05 -4.86 -10.56
C ALA A 126 -13.23 -4.38 -9.72
N GLY A 127 -13.01 -3.35 -8.94
CA GLY A 127 -13.99 -2.77 -8.04
C GLY A 127 -14.15 -1.29 -8.31
N VAL A 128 -15.39 -0.81 -8.19
CA VAL A 128 -15.70 0.62 -8.24
C VAL A 128 -16.40 1.04 -6.95
N LEU A 129 -15.95 2.14 -6.38
CA LEU A 129 -16.50 2.77 -5.20
C LEU A 129 -17.25 4.04 -5.62
N HIS A 130 -18.55 4.09 -5.37
CA HIS A 130 -19.36 5.29 -5.61
C HIS A 130 -19.01 6.37 -4.57
N ALA A 131 -18.48 7.51 -5.03
CA ALA A 131 -17.90 8.54 -4.16
C ALA A 131 -18.90 9.14 -3.15
N GLY A 132 -20.14 9.36 -3.57
CA GLY A 132 -21.17 9.94 -2.68
C GLY A 132 -21.84 8.98 -1.71
N THR A 133 -21.95 7.69 -2.04
CA THR A 133 -22.75 6.72 -1.25
C THR A 133 -21.89 5.69 -0.52
N GLY A 134 -20.62 5.53 -0.90
CA GLY A 134 -19.74 4.49 -0.37
C GLY A 134 -20.06 3.08 -0.86
N ARG A 135 -21.04 2.92 -1.77
CA ARG A 135 -21.37 1.62 -2.35
C ARG A 135 -20.22 1.11 -3.21
N VAL A 136 -19.90 -0.17 -3.07
CA VAL A 136 -18.92 -0.87 -3.91
C VAL A 136 -19.62 -1.84 -4.83
N ASP A 137 -19.40 -1.71 -6.13
CA ASP A 137 -19.76 -2.70 -7.13
C ASP A 137 -18.47 -3.33 -7.68
N TYR A 138 -18.47 -4.61 -8.01
CA TYR A 138 -17.26 -5.30 -8.47
C TYR A 138 -17.56 -6.39 -9.50
N VAL A 139 -16.54 -6.71 -10.28
CA VAL A 139 -16.51 -7.84 -11.21
C VAL A 139 -15.27 -8.68 -10.97
N ASN A 140 -15.30 -9.94 -11.36
CA ASN A 140 -14.18 -10.85 -11.21
C ASN A 140 -13.66 -11.36 -12.56
N GLY A 141 -12.45 -11.95 -12.53
CA GLY A 141 -11.84 -12.58 -13.69
C GLY A 141 -10.65 -13.45 -13.32
N THR A 142 -10.32 -14.38 -14.22
CA THR A 142 -9.18 -15.29 -14.08
C THR A 142 -7.87 -14.68 -14.58
N SER A 143 -7.92 -13.50 -15.21
CA SER A 143 -6.77 -12.80 -15.79
C SER A 143 -6.88 -11.29 -15.54
N LYS A 144 -5.73 -10.63 -15.31
CA LYS A 144 -5.60 -9.17 -15.22
C LYS A 144 -5.43 -8.57 -16.62
N ASP A 145 -6.54 -8.47 -17.33
CA ASP A 145 -6.59 -7.97 -18.70
C ASP A 145 -7.63 -6.87 -18.88
N SER A 146 -7.60 -6.20 -20.04
CA SER A 146 -8.59 -5.15 -20.37
C SER A 146 -10.03 -5.68 -20.40
N GLY A 147 -10.24 -7.00 -20.47
CA GLY A 147 -11.56 -7.62 -20.37
C GLY A 147 -12.17 -7.47 -18.98
N LEU A 148 -11.35 -7.44 -17.92
CA LEU A 148 -11.81 -7.17 -16.56
C LEU A 148 -12.40 -5.76 -16.44
N LEU A 149 -11.71 -4.75 -16.97
CA LEU A 149 -12.21 -3.38 -17.04
C LEU A 149 -13.49 -3.27 -17.89
N ILE A 150 -13.53 -3.91 -19.05
CA ILE A 150 -14.73 -3.89 -19.92
C ILE A 150 -15.95 -4.50 -19.20
N ARG A 151 -15.75 -5.59 -18.44
CA ARG A 151 -16.80 -6.17 -17.59
C ARG A 151 -17.27 -5.17 -16.53
N MET A 152 -16.33 -4.46 -15.90
CA MET A 152 -16.65 -3.44 -14.88
C MET A 152 -17.46 -2.28 -15.47
N LEU A 153 -17.05 -1.75 -16.63
CA LEU A 153 -17.79 -0.70 -17.35
C LEU A 153 -19.19 -1.17 -17.77
N SER A 154 -19.32 -2.42 -18.22
CA SER A 154 -20.61 -3.02 -18.57
C SER A 154 -21.53 -3.15 -17.36
N GLN A 155 -20.99 -3.56 -16.21
CA GLN A 155 -21.72 -3.65 -14.94
C GLN A 155 -22.18 -2.27 -14.47
N LEU A 156 -21.31 -1.25 -14.55
CA LEU A 156 -21.65 0.13 -14.23
C LEU A 156 -22.80 0.66 -15.10
N ARG A 157 -22.71 0.47 -16.43
CA ARG A 157 -23.76 0.89 -17.37
C ARG A 157 -25.11 0.23 -17.09
N SER A 158 -25.10 -1.04 -16.68
CA SER A 158 -26.31 -1.77 -16.29
C SER A 158 -26.90 -1.26 -14.98
N THR A 159 -26.04 -1.05 -13.98
CA THR A 159 -26.45 -0.68 -12.61
C THR A 159 -26.96 0.76 -12.56
N TYR A 160 -26.27 1.70 -13.20
CA TYR A 160 -26.57 3.14 -13.19
C TYR A 160 -27.21 3.59 -14.50
N ARG A 161 -28.17 2.80 -15.02
CA ARG A 161 -28.84 3.02 -16.32
C ARG A 161 -29.56 4.37 -16.46
N SER A 162 -29.93 5.00 -15.35
CA SER A 162 -30.62 6.30 -15.33
C SER A 162 -29.65 7.49 -15.31
N ALA A 163 -28.36 7.26 -15.04
CA ALA A 163 -27.37 8.32 -15.05
C ALA A 163 -27.12 8.80 -16.49
N LYS A 164 -26.96 10.11 -16.65
CA LYS A 164 -26.65 10.73 -17.94
C LYS A 164 -25.20 10.50 -18.33
N THR A 165 -24.30 10.57 -17.35
CA THR A 165 -22.86 10.32 -17.54
C THR A 165 -22.29 9.64 -16.31
N LEU A 166 -21.30 8.78 -16.49
CA LEU A 166 -20.54 8.17 -15.39
C LEU A 166 -19.11 8.73 -15.44
N THR A 167 -18.61 9.24 -14.31
CA THR A 167 -17.21 9.67 -14.19
C THR A 167 -16.43 8.64 -13.41
N LEU A 168 -15.37 8.11 -14.01
CA LEU A 168 -14.48 7.12 -13.39
C LEU A 168 -13.12 7.75 -13.12
N ILE A 169 -12.68 7.69 -11.87
CA ILE A 169 -11.33 8.07 -11.44
C ILE A 169 -10.52 6.78 -11.35
N VAL A 170 -9.60 6.61 -12.30
CA VAL A 170 -8.72 5.44 -12.42
C VAL A 170 -7.27 5.85 -12.14
N ASP A 171 -6.45 4.90 -11.71
CA ASP A 171 -5.01 5.09 -11.70
C ASP A 171 -4.41 5.02 -13.12
N ASN A 172 -3.11 5.31 -13.27
CA ASN A 172 -2.45 5.31 -14.58
C ASN A 172 -1.83 3.93 -14.93
N HIS A 173 -2.44 2.82 -14.48
CA HIS A 173 -1.91 1.49 -14.75
C HIS A 173 -1.91 1.17 -16.24
N ILE A 174 -0.87 0.47 -16.72
CA ILE A 174 -0.57 0.25 -18.15
C ILE A 174 -1.74 -0.45 -18.89
N ILE A 175 -2.54 -1.22 -18.16
CA ILE A 175 -3.69 -1.97 -18.68
C ILE A 175 -4.85 -1.09 -19.18
N HIS A 176 -4.96 0.14 -18.69
CA HIS A 176 -5.98 1.12 -19.10
C HIS A 176 -5.68 1.72 -20.49
N LYS A 177 -4.44 1.56 -20.98
CA LYS A 177 -3.95 2.18 -22.23
C LYS A 177 -4.01 1.25 -23.45
N ASN A 178 -4.58 0.06 -23.32
CA ASN A 178 -4.58 -0.91 -24.42
C ASN A 178 -5.71 -0.63 -25.43
N LYS A 179 -5.45 -0.78 -26.75
CA LYS A 179 -6.35 -0.41 -27.87
C LYS A 179 -7.78 -0.98 -27.82
N LYS A 180 -8.07 -1.94 -26.94
CA LYS A 180 -9.42 -2.52 -26.75
C LYS A 180 -10.37 -1.61 -25.94
N THR A 181 -9.88 -0.61 -25.22
CA THR A 181 -10.72 0.32 -24.42
C THR A 181 -11.28 1.50 -25.22
N LEU A 182 -10.94 1.61 -26.52
CA LEU A 182 -11.29 2.72 -27.42
C LEU A 182 -12.41 2.39 -28.43
N LYS A 183 -13.25 1.38 -28.18
CA LYS A 183 -14.38 1.03 -29.05
C LYS A 183 -15.71 1.07 -28.31
#